data_AF-A0A6G2D8S4-F1
#
_entry.id   AF-A0A6G2D8S4-F1
#
_cell.length_a   1.000
_cell.length_b   1.000
_cell.length_c   1.000
_cell.angle_alpha   90.00
_cell.angle_beta   90.00
_cell.angle_gamma   90.00
#
_symmetry.space_group_name_H-M   'P 1'
#
loop_
_entity.id
_entity.type
_entity.pdbx_description
1 polymer ?
#
loop_
_entity_poly.entity_id
_entity_poly.type
_entity_poly.pdbx_seq_one_letter_code
_entity_poly.pdbx_strand_id
1 'polypeptide(L)'
;TDKKGYQLFNYGMRGEEGESQLTYVQNGLMAAILLNTKAVDFVVTGCGTGVGAMLALNSFPGVVCGLAVDPTDAYLYSQINGGNALSIPYAKGFGWGAELTLKLMFERLFAEEMGGGYPRERVIPEQRNARILNEVKQITHNDLMTILKTIDQDFLKDTISGKYFQEYFFENCQDDEVAAYLKEVLAK
;
A
#
# COMPACT_ATOMS: atom_id res chain seq x y z
N THR A 1 3.81 -6.79 18.08
CA THR A 1 3.48 -5.35 18.09
C THR A 1 4.74 -4.55 18.37
N ASP A 2 4.90 -3.39 17.74
CA ASP A 2 6.07 -2.52 17.91
C ASP A 2 5.92 -1.55 19.11
N LYS A 3 6.84 -0.58 19.25
CA LYS A 3 6.80 0.45 20.32
C LYS A 3 5.57 1.37 20.26
N LYS A 4 4.91 1.49 19.11
CA LYS A 4 3.69 2.26 18.90
C LYS A 4 2.43 1.39 18.93
N GLY A 5 2.58 0.07 19.12
CA GLY A 5 1.47 -0.88 19.14
C GLY A 5 1.07 -1.42 17.77
N TYR A 6 1.78 -1.06 16.69
CA TYR A 6 1.46 -1.53 15.35
C TYR A 6 1.85 -3.00 15.15
N GLN A 7 1.06 -3.71 14.34
CA GLN A 7 1.40 -5.04 13.84
C GLN A 7 2.02 -4.90 12.45
N LEU A 8 3.07 -5.67 12.19
CA LEU A 8 3.80 -5.64 10.92
C LEU A 8 3.66 -6.99 10.23
N PHE A 9 3.14 -6.97 9.01
CA PHE A 9 3.01 -8.15 8.15
C PHE A 9 3.94 -7.96 6.95
N ASN A 10 5.02 -8.74 6.88
CA ASN A 10 5.94 -8.70 5.74
C ASN A 10 5.49 -9.70 4.67
N TYR A 11 4.71 -9.22 3.70
CA TYR A 11 4.22 -9.99 2.56
C TYR A 11 5.31 -10.38 1.53
N GLY A 12 6.54 -9.91 1.73
CA GLY A 12 7.67 -10.15 0.84
C GLY A 12 7.86 -9.05 -0.21
N MET A 13 8.80 -9.23 -1.14
CA MET A 13 9.75 -10.34 -1.23
C MET A 13 10.85 -10.25 -0.15
N ARG A 14 11.40 -11.39 0.27
CA ARG A 14 12.35 -11.49 1.40
C ARG A 14 13.80 -11.76 0.97
N GLY A 15 14.08 -11.87 -0.32
CA GLY A 15 15.38 -12.25 -0.86
C GLY A 15 15.72 -13.72 -0.63
N GLU A 16 14.70 -14.58 -0.45
CA GLU A 16 14.87 -16.02 -0.28
C GLU A 16 15.09 -16.70 -1.66
N GLU A 17 16.05 -17.61 -1.76
CA GLU A 17 16.30 -18.35 -3.01
C GLU A 17 15.07 -19.18 -3.40
N GLY A 18 14.62 -19.06 -4.65
CA GLY A 18 13.42 -19.74 -5.14
C GLY A 18 12.09 -19.14 -4.67
N GLU A 19 12.09 -17.97 -4.02
CA GLU A 19 10.85 -17.30 -3.67
C GLU A 19 10.10 -16.78 -4.91
N SER A 20 8.77 -16.72 -4.79
CA SER A 20 7.92 -16.12 -5.82
C SER A 20 8.34 -14.67 -6.07
N GLN A 21 8.50 -14.33 -7.34
CA GLN A 21 8.94 -13.01 -7.76
C GLN A 21 7.73 -12.10 -7.98
N LEU A 22 7.77 -10.91 -7.42
CA LEU A 22 6.73 -9.89 -7.56
C LEU A 22 7.28 -8.67 -8.30
N THR A 23 6.57 -8.29 -9.34
CA THR A 23 6.80 -7.03 -10.05
C THR A 23 6.13 -5.86 -9.32
N TYR A 24 6.53 -4.63 -9.63
CA TYR A 24 5.88 -3.45 -9.04
C TYR A 24 4.39 -3.32 -9.41
N VAL A 25 3.94 -3.95 -10.50
CA VAL A 25 2.52 -3.99 -10.88
C VAL A 25 1.75 -4.93 -9.95
N GLN A 26 2.35 -6.09 -9.60
CA GLN A 26 1.79 -7.03 -8.63
C GLN A 26 1.76 -6.42 -7.22
N ASN A 27 2.76 -5.60 -6.86
CA ASN A 27 2.71 -4.83 -5.61
C ASN A 27 1.47 -3.92 -5.55
N GLY A 28 1.09 -3.31 -6.69
CA GLY A 28 -0.13 -2.52 -6.82
C GLY A 28 -1.40 -3.32 -6.58
N LEU A 29 -1.54 -4.46 -7.26
CA LEU A 29 -2.69 -5.35 -7.11
C LEU A 29 -2.79 -5.90 -5.67
N MET A 30 -1.66 -6.33 -5.09
CA MET A 30 -1.63 -6.84 -3.72
C MET A 30 -2.05 -5.75 -2.73
N ALA A 31 -1.51 -4.54 -2.83
CA ALA A 31 -1.91 -3.44 -1.96
C ALA A 31 -3.41 -3.13 -2.07
N ALA A 32 -3.95 -3.16 -3.28
CA ALA A 32 -5.38 -2.96 -3.51
C ALA A 32 -6.23 -4.02 -2.81
N ILE A 33 -5.86 -5.29 -2.91
CA ILE A 33 -6.52 -6.39 -2.21
C ILE A 33 -6.46 -6.16 -0.69
N LEU A 34 -5.27 -5.94 -0.14
CA LEU A 34 -5.06 -5.83 1.30
C LEU A 34 -5.83 -4.65 1.92
N LEU A 35 -5.81 -3.49 1.25
CA LEU A 35 -6.44 -2.26 1.76
C LEU A 35 -7.96 -2.26 1.62
N ASN A 36 -8.51 -2.69 0.48
CA ASN A 36 -9.97 -2.69 0.28
C ASN A 36 -10.67 -3.73 1.16
N THR A 37 -10.00 -4.86 1.43
CA THR A 37 -10.53 -5.91 2.33
C THR A 37 -10.28 -5.64 3.81
N LYS A 38 -9.60 -4.54 4.13
CA LYS A 38 -9.20 -4.17 5.51
C LYS A 38 -8.37 -5.25 6.21
N ALA A 39 -7.62 -6.04 5.43
CA ALA A 39 -6.64 -6.97 5.97
C ALA A 39 -5.44 -6.22 6.59
N VAL A 40 -5.16 -5.01 6.10
CA VAL A 40 -4.21 -4.06 6.68
C VAL A 40 -4.78 -2.64 6.59
N ASP A 41 -4.33 -1.75 7.48
CA ASP A 41 -4.72 -0.34 7.47
C ASP A 41 -3.79 0.53 6.60
N PHE A 42 -2.54 0.08 6.39
CA PHE A 42 -1.52 0.85 5.67
C PHE A 42 -0.53 -0.07 4.95
N VAL A 43 -0.07 0.33 3.77
CA VAL A 43 0.94 -0.41 2.98
C VAL A 43 2.21 0.43 2.81
N VAL A 44 3.37 -0.13 3.18
CA VAL A 44 4.69 0.40 2.78
C VAL A 44 5.21 -0.47 1.64
N THR A 45 5.61 0.14 0.54
CA THR A 45 6.13 -0.55 -0.64
C THR A 45 7.23 0.28 -1.31
N GLY A 46 7.71 -0.18 -2.47
CA GLY A 46 8.65 0.57 -3.26
C GLY A 46 9.21 -0.23 -4.43
N CYS A 47 10.12 0.41 -5.15
CA CYS A 47 10.96 -0.21 -6.18
C CYS A 47 12.23 0.64 -6.34
N GLY A 48 13.03 0.41 -7.37
CA GLY A 48 14.30 1.13 -7.54
C GLY A 48 14.18 2.67 -7.43
N THR A 49 13.13 3.26 -8.01
CA THR A 49 12.83 4.70 -7.90
C THR A 49 11.59 5.00 -7.06
N GLY A 50 10.86 3.98 -6.61
CA GLY A 50 9.53 4.12 -6.00
C GLY A 50 8.40 4.49 -6.96
N VAL A 51 8.70 5.07 -8.13
CA VAL A 51 7.68 5.59 -9.06
C VAL A 51 6.82 4.48 -9.67
N GLY A 52 7.43 3.36 -10.08
CA GLY A 52 6.68 2.25 -10.69
C GLY A 52 5.61 1.69 -9.74
N ALA A 53 5.99 1.44 -8.48
CA ALA A 53 5.04 1.00 -7.46
C ALA A 53 3.98 2.07 -7.17
N MET A 54 4.38 3.36 -7.03
CA MET A 54 3.43 4.46 -6.82
C MET A 54 2.37 4.53 -7.93
N LEU A 55 2.78 4.39 -9.20
CA LEU A 55 1.87 4.36 -10.34
C LEU A 55 0.92 3.16 -10.26
N ALA A 56 1.45 1.96 -10.03
CA ALA A 56 0.65 0.75 -9.95
C ALA A 56 -0.38 0.82 -8.82
N LEU A 57 0.02 1.25 -7.61
CA LEU A 57 -0.89 1.35 -6.46
C LEU A 57 -2.02 2.37 -6.70
N ASN A 58 -1.72 3.52 -7.29
CA ASN A 58 -2.74 4.55 -7.54
C ASN A 58 -3.72 4.21 -8.68
N SER A 59 -3.46 3.15 -9.46
CA SER A 59 -4.35 2.64 -10.51
C SER A 59 -5.54 1.82 -9.98
N PHE A 60 -5.58 1.53 -8.68
CA PHE A 60 -6.64 0.73 -8.06
C PHE A 60 -7.58 1.56 -7.17
N PRO A 61 -8.85 1.15 -7.03
CA PRO A 61 -9.79 1.77 -6.10
C PRO A 61 -9.33 1.61 -4.66
N GLY A 62 -9.75 2.50 -3.77
CA GLY A 62 -9.47 2.39 -2.33
C GLY A 62 -7.99 2.58 -1.94
N VAL A 63 -7.10 2.88 -2.89
CA VAL A 63 -5.67 3.11 -2.63
C VAL A 63 -5.29 4.56 -2.94
N VAL A 64 -4.62 5.20 -1.98
CA VAL A 64 -4.01 6.52 -2.12
C VAL A 64 -2.54 6.39 -1.74
N CYS A 65 -1.68 6.23 -2.74
CA CYS A 65 -0.26 5.96 -2.51
C CYS A 65 0.60 7.21 -2.75
N GLY A 66 1.32 7.65 -1.71
CA GLY A 66 2.32 8.70 -1.83
C GLY A 66 3.67 8.18 -2.33
N LEU A 67 4.55 9.09 -2.73
CA LEU A 67 5.98 8.84 -2.88
C LEU A 67 6.72 9.75 -1.92
N ALA A 68 7.60 9.19 -1.09
CA ALA A 68 8.45 9.98 -0.21
C ALA A 68 9.91 9.59 -0.40
N VAL A 69 10.79 10.58 -0.41
CA VAL A 69 12.24 10.38 -0.52
C VAL A 69 13.00 10.85 0.72
N ASP A 70 12.34 11.61 1.60
CA ASP A 70 12.89 12.06 2.86
C ASP A 70 11.82 12.13 3.99
N PRO A 71 12.22 12.39 5.25
CA PRO A 71 11.29 12.41 6.38
C PRO A 71 10.25 13.54 6.34
N THR A 72 10.53 14.65 5.64
CA THR A 72 9.59 15.76 5.48
C THR A 72 8.47 15.35 4.55
N ASP A 73 8.78 14.71 3.42
CA ASP A 73 7.77 14.15 2.52
C ASP A 73 6.82 13.20 3.26
N ALA A 74 7.38 12.30 4.07
CA ALA A 74 6.60 11.34 4.84
C ALA A 74 5.63 12.02 5.82
N TYR A 75 6.09 13.07 6.51
CA TYR A 75 5.23 13.87 7.40
C TYR A 75 4.15 14.62 6.62
N LEU A 76 4.52 15.33 5.54
CA LEU A 76 3.56 16.13 4.77
C LEU A 76 2.52 15.25 4.07
N TYR A 77 2.92 14.09 3.54
CA TYR A 77 1.97 13.11 3.01
C TYR A 77 0.97 12.66 4.07
N SER A 78 1.46 12.31 5.28
CA SER A 78 0.62 11.92 6.41
C SER A 78 -0.39 13.01 6.76
N GLN A 79 0.05 14.27 6.84
CA GLN A 79 -0.80 15.37 7.31
C GLN A 79 -1.72 15.97 6.25
N ILE A 80 -1.24 16.14 5.01
CA ILE A 80 -1.97 16.80 3.93
C ILE A 80 -2.87 15.82 3.19
N ASN A 81 -2.34 14.64 2.86
CA ASN A 81 -3.04 13.65 2.04
C ASN A 81 -3.80 12.63 2.88
N GLY A 82 -3.21 12.18 3.99
CA GLY A 82 -3.81 11.17 4.88
C GLY A 82 -4.18 9.88 4.15
N GLY A 83 -3.37 9.49 3.16
CA GLY A 83 -3.60 8.25 2.41
C GLY A 83 -3.17 7.01 3.16
N ASN A 84 -3.27 5.86 2.51
CA ASN A 84 -3.11 4.53 3.12
C ASN A 84 -1.95 3.71 2.53
N ALA A 85 -1.09 4.31 1.72
CA ALA A 85 0.10 3.64 1.21
C ALA A 85 1.26 4.60 0.93
N LEU A 86 2.49 4.14 1.11
CA LEU A 86 3.68 4.92 0.79
C LEU A 86 4.67 4.09 -0.02
N SER A 87 5.05 4.61 -1.19
CA SER A 87 6.11 4.05 -2.02
C SER A 87 7.44 4.77 -1.74
N ILE A 88 8.53 4.01 -1.67
CA ILE A 88 9.87 4.50 -1.34
C ILE A 88 10.89 4.03 -2.39
N PRO A 89 11.88 4.86 -2.78
CA PRO A 89 12.99 4.43 -3.64
C PRO A 89 14.01 3.58 -2.87
N TYR A 90 14.17 2.31 -3.27
CA TYR A 90 15.14 1.39 -2.66
C TYR A 90 16.45 1.22 -3.46
N ALA A 91 16.65 2.03 -4.51
CA ALA A 91 17.93 2.06 -5.26
C ALA A 91 18.41 3.49 -5.56
N LYS A 92 17.56 4.33 -6.17
CA LYS A 92 17.91 5.72 -6.48
C LYS A 92 18.10 6.52 -5.19
N GLY A 93 19.34 6.93 -4.93
CA GLY A 93 19.70 7.65 -3.69
C GLY A 93 19.82 6.74 -2.47
N PHE A 94 19.75 5.41 -2.65
CA PHE A 94 19.83 4.43 -1.57
C PHE A 94 21.28 4.01 -1.33
N GLY A 95 22.04 4.90 -0.70
CA GLY A 95 23.47 4.71 -0.39
C GLY A 95 23.74 4.60 1.11
N TRP A 96 24.92 5.04 1.53
CA TRP A 96 25.31 5.02 2.94
C TRP A 96 24.40 5.91 3.79
N GLY A 97 23.81 5.33 4.85
CA GLY A 97 22.85 6.02 5.73
C GLY A 97 21.40 6.01 5.24
N ALA A 98 21.10 5.36 4.12
CA ALA A 98 19.72 5.27 3.62
C ALA A 98 18.78 4.55 4.60
N GLU A 99 19.29 3.59 5.38
CA GLU A 99 18.55 2.92 6.45
C GLU A 99 18.21 3.86 7.61
N LEU A 100 19.05 4.88 7.89
CA LEU A 100 18.75 5.94 8.85
C LEU A 100 17.65 6.84 8.31
N THR A 101 17.70 7.20 7.03
CA THR A 101 16.64 7.94 6.36
C THR A 101 15.31 7.19 6.41
N LEU A 102 15.29 5.88 6.13
CA LEU A 102 14.08 5.04 6.25
C LEU A 102 13.50 5.09 7.67
N LYS A 103 14.34 4.93 8.69
CA LYS A 103 13.91 5.01 10.08
C LYS A 103 13.26 6.36 10.39
N LEU A 104 13.90 7.46 10.01
CA LEU A 104 13.39 8.81 10.20
C LEU A 104 12.08 9.03 9.44
N MET A 105 11.95 8.49 8.22
CA MET A 105 10.71 8.54 7.44
C MET A 105 9.57 7.84 8.17
N PHE A 106 9.77 6.64 8.72
CA PHE A 106 8.71 5.95 9.48
C PHE A 106 8.38 6.63 10.81
N GLU A 107 9.38 7.20 11.49
CA GLU A 107 9.14 8.01 12.69
C GLU A 107 8.22 9.21 12.39
N ARG A 108 8.41 9.85 11.22
CA ARG A 108 7.63 11.01 10.77
C ARG A 108 6.27 10.65 10.18
N LEU A 109 6.19 9.59 9.37
CA LEU A 109 4.94 9.10 8.75
C LEU A 109 3.86 8.84 9.79
N PHE A 110 4.25 8.19 10.90
CA PHE A 110 3.36 7.79 11.98
C PHE A 110 3.51 8.67 13.24
N ALA A 111 4.00 9.90 13.11
CA ALA A 111 4.26 10.77 14.27
C ALA A 111 2.97 11.21 14.98
N GLU A 112 1.90 11.41 14.22
CA GLU A 112 0.60 11.93 14.67
C GLU A 112 -0.53 11.24 13.91
N GLU A 113 -1.78 11.49 14.29
CA GLU A 113 -2.95 11.06 13.51
C GLU A 113 -2.89 11.64 12.08
N MET A 114 -3.16 10.79 11.09
CA MET A 114 -3.11 11.18 9.67
C MET A 114 -4.24 12.17 9.32
N GLY A 115 -3.97 13.10 8.41
CA GLY A 115 -4.94 14.10 7.96
C GLY A 115 -5.09 15.32 8.87
N GLY A 116 -4.12 15.60 9.73
CA GLY A 116 -4.10 16.75 10.64
C GLY A 116 -3.80 18.10 9.99
N GLY A 117 -3.49 18.12 8.69
CA GLY A 117 -3.22 19.29 7.85
C GLY A 117 -1.87 19.97 8.09
N TYR A 118 -1.26 20.49 7.03
CA TYR A 118 -0.02 21.28 7.12
C TYR A 118 0.14 22.28 5.96
N PRO A 119 0.31 23.60 6.23
CA PRO A 119 0.25 24.25 7.54
C PRO A 119 -1.09 24.06 8.25
N ARG A 120 -1.13 24.15 9.59
CA ARG A 120 -2.32 23.79 10.39
C ARG A 120 -3.56 24.58 10.02
N GLU A 121 -3.39 25.84 9.62
CA GLU A 121 -4.46 26.71 9.13
C GLU A 121 -5.12 26.23 7.82
N ARG A 122 -4.52 25.25 7.13
CA ARG A 122 -5.02 24.65 5.88
C ARG A 122 -5.72 23.30 6.08
N VAL A 123 -5.89 22.82 7.31
CA VAL A 123 -6.50 21.52 7.59
C VAL A 123 -7.90 21.34 6.98
N ILE A 124 -8.79 22.35 7.10
CA ILE A 124 -10.16 22.27 6.59
C ILE A 124 -10.20 22.04 5.07
N PRO A 125 -9.55 22.88 4.23
CA PRO A 125 -9.52 22.67 2.79
C PRO A 125 -8.76 21.41 2.37
N GLU A 126 -7.69 21.03 3.07
CA GLU A 126 -6.93 19.80 2.76
C GLU A 126 -7.78 18.55 2.98
N GLN A 127 -8.41 18.42 4.15
CA GLN A 127 -9.33 17.33 4.43
C GLN A 127 -10.52 17.31 3.47
N ARG A 128 -11.04 18.47 3.07
CA ARG A 128 -12.09 18.56 2.04
C ARG A 128 -11.61 18.00 0.71
N ASN A 129 -10.41 18.36 0.25
CA ASN A 129 -9.88 17.90 -1.02
C ASN A 129 -9.52 16.41 -1.00
N ALA A 130 -9.02 15.87 0.12
CA ALA A 130 -8.79 14.44 0.28
C ALA A 130 -10.11 13.65 0.16
N ARG A 131 -11.21 14.14 0.74
CA ARG A 131 -12.55 13.54 0.56
C ARG A 131 -13.01 13.59 -0.90
N ILE A 132 -12.88 14.75 -1.56
CA ILE A 132 -13.23 14.89 -2.99
C ILE A 132 -12.41 13.93 -3.85
N LEU A 133 -11.12 13.75 -3.57
CA LEU A 133 -10.28 12.77 -4.30
C LEU A 133 -10.83 11.35 -4.17
N ASN A 134 -11.26 10.96 -2.97
CA ASN A 134 -11.88 9.66 -2.75
C ASN A 134 -13.21 9.52 -3.52
N GLU A 135 -14.05 10.57 -3.54
CA GLU A 135 -15.29 10.62 -4.34
C GLU A 135 -15.00 10.50 -5.84
N VAL A 136 -13.97 11.20 -6.36
CA VAL A 136 -13.55 11.08 -7.76
C VAL A 136 -13.06 9.67 -8.09
N LYS A 137 -12.37 9.00 -7.16
CA LYS A 137 -11.93 7.62 -7.35
C LYS A 137 -13.11 6.64 -7.45
N GLN A 138 -14.23 6.89 -6.77
CA GLN A 138 -15.46 6.08 -6.92
C GLN A 138 -16.07 6.17 -8.33
N ILE A 139 -15.82 7.25 -9.07
CA ILE A 139 -16.34 7.45 -10.43
C ILE A 139 -15.39 6.86 -11.48
N THR A 140 -14.09 6.99 -11.24
CA THR A 140 -13.04 6.72 -12.24
C THR A 140 -12.52 5.28 -12.24
N HIS A 141 -12.84 4.49 -11.20
CA HIS A 141 -12.36 3.12 -11.04
C HIS A 141 -13.52 2.13 -10.97
N ASN A 142 -13.28 0.92 -11.48
CA ASN A 142 -14.16 -0.23 -11.20
C ASN A 142 -13.99 -0.67 -9.73
N ASP A 143 -15.01 -1.35 -9.19
CA ASP A 143 -14.90 -1.97 -7.86
C ASP A 143 -13.88 -3.11 -7.85
N LEU A 144 -13.35 -3.45 -6.66
CA LEU A 144 -12.30 -4.45 -6.52
C LEU A 144 -12.73 -5.81 -7.08
N MET A 145 -13.96 -6.28 -6.81
CA MET A 145 -14.40 -7.59 -7.27
C MET A 145 -14.50 -7.68 -8.80
N THR A 146 -14.99 -6.62 -9.46
CA THR A 146 -14.95 -6.52 -10.92
C THR A 146 -13.52 -6.59 -11.44
N ILE A 147 -12.56 -5.89 -10.82
CA ILE A 147 -11.15 -5.93 -11.21
C ILE A 147 -10.58 -7.35 -11.06
N LEU A 148 -10.79 -8.00 -9.91
CA LEU A 148 -10.28 -9.34 -9.63
C LEU A 148 -10.81 -10.39 -10.62
N LYS A 149 -12.08 -10.26 -11.04
CA LYS A 149 -12.72 -11.15 -12.01
C LYS A 149 -12.29 -10.92 -13.46
N THR A 150 -11.75 -9.74 -13.79
CA THR A 150 -11.48 -9.33 -15.18
C THR A 150 -10.00 -9.22 -15.53
N ILE A 151 -9.13 -9.06 -14.53
CA ILE A 151 -7.68 -9.05 -14.74
C ILE A 151 -7.17 -10.42 -15.21
N ASP A 152 -5.99 -10.43 -15.81
CA ASP A 152 -5.26 -11.66 -16.13
C ASP A 152 -5.18 -12.57 -14.88
N GLN A 153 -5.71 -13.78 -15.00
CA GLN A 153 -5.91 -14.66 -13.85
C GLN A 153 -4.62 -15.34 -13.40
N ASP A 154 -3.66 -15.55 -14.31
CA ASP A 154 -2.33 -16.06 -13.94
C ASP A 154 -1.58 -14.96 -13.17
N PHE A 155 -1.66 -13.72 -13.63
CA PHE A 155 -1.12 -12.55 -12.93
C PHE A 155 -1.71 -12.38 -11.52
N LEU A 156 -3.03 -12.53 -11.37
CA LEU A 156 -3.68 -12.49 -10.06
C LEU A 156 -3.17 -13.63 -9.17
N LYS A 157 -3.18 -14.86 -9.68
CA LYS A 157 -2.73 -16.05 -8.95
C LYS A 157 -1.29 -15.91 -8.48
N ASP A 158 -0.39 -15.48 -9.35
CA ASP A 158 1.02 -15.26 -9.03
C ASP A 158 1.20 -14.22 -7.92
N THR A 159 0.40 -13.15 -7.96
CA THR A 159 0.41 -12.08 -6.94
C THR A 159 0.08 -12.60 -5.54
N ILE A 160 -0.85 -13.55 -5.44
CA ILE A 160 -1.39 -14.06 -4.16
C ILE A 160 -0.80 -15.41 -3.73
N SER A 161 0.09 -16.00 -4.53
CA SER A 161 0.62 -17.36 -4.30
C SER A 161 1.68 -17.41 -3.19
N GLY A 162 2.21 -16.28 -2.74
CA GLY A 162 3.22 -16.24 -1.67
C GLY A 162 2.70 -16.87 -0.37
N LYS A 163 3.53 -17.70 0.30
CA LYS A 163 3.16 -18.37 1.55
C LYS A 163 2.66 -17.40 2.63
N TYR A 164 3.35 -16.27 2.78
CA TYR A 164 3.00 -15.23 3.75
C TYR A 164 1.77 -14.42 3.33
N PHE A 165 1.47 -14.33 2.03
CA PHE A 165 0.21 -13.76 1.59
C PHE A 165 -0.94 -14.59 2.12
N GLN A 166 -0.94 -15.90 1.86
CA GLN A 166 -2.03 -16.77 2.28
C GLN A 166 -2.20 -16.79 3.80
N GLU A 167 -1.09 -16.93 4.55
CA GLU A 167 -1.10 -16.90 6.02
C GLU A 167 -1.71 -15.58 6.54
N TYR A 168 -1.13 -14.44 6.19
CA TYR A 168 -1.54 -13.17 6.80
C TYR A 168 -2.87 -12.64 6.24
N PHE A 169 -3.13 -12.80 4.95
CA PHE A 169 -4.36 -12.30 4.33
C PHE A 169 -5.59 -13.00 4.89
N PHE A 170 -5.63 -14.33 4.89
CA PHE A 170 -6.84 -15.04 5.31
C PHE A 170 -7.12 -14.96 6.82
N GLU A 171 -6.10 -14.69 7.63
CA GLU A 171 -6.28 -14.42 9.07
C GLU A 171 -6.85 -13.03 9.37
N ASN A 172 -6.60 -12.04 8.51
CA ASN A 172 -6.93 -10.63 8.78
C ASN A 172 -7.99 -10.03 7.85
N CYS A 173 -8.33 -10.69 6.74
CA CYS A 173 -9.33 -10.21 5.78
C CYS A 173 -10.71 -10.03 6.45
N GLN A 174 -11.37 -8.91 6.15
CA GLN A 174 -12.73 -8.60 6.63
C GLN A 174 -13.78 -8.61 5.51
N ASP A 175 -13.44 -9.20 4.36
CA ASP A 175 -14.30 -9.32 3.19
C ASP A 175 -14.40 -10.80 2.75
N ASP A 176 -15.49 -11.45 3.16
CA ASP A 176 -15.72 -12.88 2.90
C ASP A 176 -15.87 -13.18 1.40
N GLU A 177 -16.41 -12.25 0.60
CA GLU A 177 -16.60 -12.44 -0.84
C GLU A 177 -15.24 -12.47 -1.55
N VAL A 178 -14.38 -11.48 -1.26
CA VAL A 178 -13.02 -11.43 -1.81
C VAL A 178 -12.24 -12.65 -1.33
N ALA A 179 -12.31 -13.00 -0.03
CA ALA A 179 -11.59 -14.15 0.52
C ALA A 179 -12.00 -15.47 -0.15
N ALA A 180 -13.29 -15.68 -0.38
CA ALA A 180 -13.78 -16.87 -1.08
C ALA A 180 -13.27 -16.93 -2.53
N TYR A 181 -13.34 -15.81 -3.26
CA TYR A 181 -12.88 -15.74 -4.64
C TYR A 181 -11.38 -16.01 -4.77
N LEU A 182 -10.55 -15.44 -3.89
CA LEU A 182 -9.10 -15.68 -3.93
C LEU A 182 -8.72 -17.12 -3.59
N LYS A 183 -9.50 -17.82 -2.74
CA LYS A 183 -9.33 -19.27 -2.50
C LYS A 183 -9.63 -20.09 -3.76
N GLU A 184 -10.66 -19.72 -4.53
CA GLU A 184 -10.95 -20.37 -5.82
C GLU A 184 -9.83 -20.17 -6.84
N VAL A 185 -9.23 -18.97 -6.88
CA VAL A 185 -8.09 -18.67 -7.76
C VAL A 185 -6.86 -19.52 -7.38
N LEU A 186 -6.58 -19.64 -6.07
CA LEU A 186 -5.46 -20.45 -5.56
C LEU A 186 -5.62 -21.97 -5.79
N ALA A 187 -6.86 -22.46 -5.90
CA ALA A 187 -7.16 -23.88 -6.07
C ALA A 187 -7.09 -24.36 -7.54
N LYS A 188 -7.04 -23.44 -8.50
CA LYS A 188 -6.78 -23.74 -9.92
C LYS A 188 -5.29 -23.98 -10.14
#